data_AF-A0A9W4H8J1-F1
#
_entry.id   AF-A0A9W4H8J1-F1
#
_cell.length_a   1.000
_cell.length_b   1.000
_cell.length_c   1.000
_cell.angle_alpha   90.00
_cell.angle_beta   90.00
_cell.angle_gamma   90.00
#
_symmetry.space_group_name_H-M   'P 1'
#
loop_
_entity.id
_entity.type
_entity.pdbx_description
1 polymer ?
#
loop_
_entity_poly.entity_id
_entity_poly.type
_entity_poly.pdbx_seq_one_letter_code
_entity_poly.pdbx_strand_id
1 'polypeptide(L)'
;MPGALKNALDYLYAEWNNKAAGFVGYGLHGGTRSVEQLRLILAEMQVATVRSQVVLSIFNDFEITDPTQTGTFVPGPHHEPTLVALLGKVVAWPKALAPLRDPALA
;
A
#
# COMPACT_ATOMS: atom_id res chain seq x y z
N MET A 1 -1.40 10.90 4.99
CA MET A 1 -1.82 10.27 3.72
C MET A 1 -2.25 11.38 2.81
N PRO A 2 -1.91 11.31 1.52
CA PRO A 2 -2.29 12.36 0.57
C PRO A 2 -3.81 12.48 0.45
N GLY A 3 -4.32 13.72 0.37
CA GLY A 3 -5.75 13.97 0.19
C GLY A 3 -6.30 13.36 -1.12
N ALA A 4 -5.50 13.39 -2.19
CA ALA A 4 -5.86 12.78 -3.48
C ALA A 4 -6.09 11.27 -3.35
N LEU A 5 -5.28 10.56 -2.57
CA LEU A 5 -5.46 9.12 -2.33
C LEU A 5 -6.76 8.84 -1.57
N LYS A 6 -7.05 9.62 -0.52
CA LYS A 6 -8.30 9.46 0.24
C LYS A 6 -9.51 9.73 -0.63
N ASN A 7 -9.48 10.79 -1.45
CA ASN A 7 -10.56 11.12 -2.37
C ASN A 7 -10.83 9.98 -3.37
N ALA A 8 -9.77 9.41 -3.97
CA ALA A 8 -9.91 8.30 -4.90
C ALA A 8 -10.50 7.03 -4.24
N LEU A 9 -10.09 6.73 -3.01
CA LEU A 9 -10.64 5.61 -2.24
C LEU A 9 -12.11 5.82 -1.91
N ASP A 10 -12.47 7.02 -1.45
CA ASP A 10 -13.85 7.35 -1.09
C ASP A 10 -14.78 7.32 -2.30
N TYR A 11 -14.32 7.86 -3.43
CA TYR A 11 -15.10 7.90 -4.66
C TYR A 11 -15.43 6.49 -5.18
N LEU A 12 -14.51 5.54 -5.01
CA LEU A 12 -14.65 4.16 -5.49
C LEU A 12 -14.98 3.16 -4.37
N TYR A 13 -15.61 3.60 -3.27
CA TYR A 13 -15.80 2.77 -2.07
C TYR A 13 -16.21 1.30 -2.36
N ALA A 14 -17.31 1.11 -3.09
CA ALA A 14 -17.87 -0.22 -3.35
C ALA A 14 -16.92 -1.14 -4.16
N GLU A 15 -16.08 -0.57 -5.02
CA GLU A 15 -15.13 -1.33 -5.85
C GLU A 15 -14.02 -1.98 -5.02
N TRP A 16 -13.79 -1.52 -3.79
CA TRP A 16 -12.73 -2.04 -2.93
C TRP A 16 -13.17 -3.20 -2.04
N ASN A 17 -14.48 -3.35 -1.80
CA ASN A 17 -15.02 -4.30 -0.84
C ASN A 17 -14.52 -5.73 -1.11
N ASN A 18 -14.18 -6.44 -0.02
CA ASN A 18 -13.71 -7.83 -0.02
C ASN A 18 -12.43 -8.08 -0.85
N LYS A 19 -11.67 -7.02 -1.19
CA LYS A 19 -10.31 -7.14 -1.78
C LYS A 19 -9.25 -7.14 -0.69
N ALA A 20 -8.00 -7.36 -1.09
CA ALA A 20 -6.85 -7.20 -0.20
C ALA A 20 -5.92 -6.08 -0.67
N ALA A 21 -5.21 -5.46 0.27
CA ALA A 21 -4.26 -4.39 0.00
C ALA A 21 -2.93 -4.59 0.72
N GLY A 22 -1.85 -4.19 0.06
CA GLY A 22 -0.52 -4.00 0.64
C GLY A 22 -0.04 -2.57 0.43
N PHE A 23 0.97 -2.16 1.19
CA PHE A 23 1.41 -0.78 1.23
C PHE A 23 2.88 -0.63 0.86
N VAL A 24 3.13 0.37 0.00
CA VAL A 24 4.44 0.93 -0.25
C VAL A 24 4.36 2.38 0.17
N GLY A 25 5.05 2.73 1.25
CA GLY A 25 5.15 4.10 1.76
C GLY A 25 6.50 4.70 1.41
N TYR A 26 6.53 6.01 1.21
CA TYR A 26 7.77 6.78 1.09
C TYR A 26 7.67 8.11 1.86
N GLY A 27 8.81 8.67 2.26
CA GLY A 27 8.91 9.96 2.95
C GLY A 27 10.07 10.00 3.95
N LEU A 28 10.15 11.04 4.80
CA LEU A 28 11.21 11.17 5.81
C LEU A 28 11.33 9.93 6.72
N HIS A 29 10.20 9.32 7.06
CA HIS A 29 10.11 8.09 7.84
C HIS A 29 9.40 6.97 7.04
N GLY A 30 9.55 6.98 5.72
CA GLY A 30 8.96 6.00 4.81
C GLY A 30 7.43 5.87 4.85
N GLY A 31 6.74 6.95 5.20
CA GLY A 31 5.28 7.02 5.11
C GLY A 31 4.51 6.16 6.13
N THR A 32 5.17 5.62 7.15
CA THR A 32 4.59 4.69 8.14
C THR A 32 3.31 5.20 8.79
N ARG A 33 3.30 6.43 9.31
CA ARG A 33 2.10 7.06 9.90
C ARG A 33 0.94 7.20 8.92
N SER A 34 1.25 7.42 7.64
CA SER A 34 0.21 7.46 6.60
C SER A 34 -0.39 6.07 6.37
N VAL A 35 0.44 5.03 6.39
CA VAL A 35 0.00 3.63 6.27
C VAL A 35 -0.84 3.23 7.48
N GLU A 36 -0.46 3.62 8.70
CA GLU A 36 -1.20 3.33 9.93
C GLU A 36 -2.65 3.85 9.87
N GLN A 37 -2.83 5.12 9.50
CA GLN A 37 -4.18 5.68 9.33
C GLN A 37 -4.92 5.04 8.14
N LEU A 38 -4.21 4.76 7.04
CA LEU A 38 -4.83 4.12 5.88
C LEU A 38 -5.34 2.71 6.19
N ARG A 39 -4.68 1.96 7.09
CA ARG A 39 -5.17 0.67 7.56
C ARG A 39 -6.51 0.79 8.28
N LEU A 40 -6.69 1.83 9.11
CA LEU A 40 -7.98 2.09 9.77
C LEU A 40 -9.07 2.41 8.74
N ILE A 41 -8.76 3.24 7.75
CA ILE A 41 -9.70 3.58 6.67
C ILE A 41 -10.10 2.34 5.87
N LEU A 42 -9.12 1.53 5.46
CA LEU A 42 -9.36 0.33 4.66
C LEU A 42 -10.13 -0.75 5.42
N ALA A 43 -10.05 -0.78 6.76
CA ALA A 43 -10.89 -1.64 7.58
C ALA A 43 -12.39 -1.28 7.43
N GLU A 44 -12.74 0.01 7.44
CA GLU A 44 -14.11 0.50 7.19
C GLU A 44 -14.58 0.31 5.74
N MET A 45 -13.63 0.11 4.81
CA MET A 45 -13.89 -0.19 3.39
C MET A 45 -13.92 -1.69 3.09
N GLN A 46 -13.95 -2.56 4.11
CA GLN A 46 -13.97 -4.03 3.94
C GLN A 46 -12.77 -4.57 3.14
N VAL A 47 -11.59 -3.93 3.25
CA VAL A 47 -10.36 -4.35 2.57
C VAL A 47 -9.44 -5.06 3.54
N ALA A 48 -9.06 -6.29 3.21
CA ALA A 48 -8.12 -7.07 4.01
C ALA A 48 -6.67 -6.58 3.82
N THR A 49 -6.10 -5.95 4.85
CA THR A 49 -4.74 -5.40 4.74
C THR A 49 -3.65 -6.39 5.18
N VAL A 50 -2.59 -6.53 4.37
CA VAL A 50 -1.48 -7.45 4.69
C VAL A 50 -0.49 -6.83 5.68
N ARG A 51 0.15 -7.65 6.51
CA ARG A 51 1.10 -7.16 7.54
C ARG A 51 2.37 -6.55 6.97
N SER A 52 2.94 -7.13 5.91
CA SER A 52 4.18 -6.64 5.31
C SER A 52 3.95 -5.30 4.61
N GLN A 53 4.86 -4.36 4.77
CA GLN A 53 4.84 -3.04 4.11
C GLN A 53 6.27 -2.67 3.69
N VAL A 54 6.41 -2.01 2.53
CA VAL A 54 7.69 -1.42 2.09
C VAL A 54 7.73 0.03 2.58
N VAL A 55 8.87 0.43 3.15
CA VAL A 55 9.04 1.71 3.85
C VAL A 55 10.28 2.40 3.28
N LEU A 56 10.08 3.29 2.29
CA LEU A 56 11.17 3.94 1.55
C LEU A 56 11.53 5.29 2.18
N SER A 57 12.73 5.42 2.75
CA SER A 57 13.23 6.67 3.31
C SER A 57 13.81 7.56 2.22
N ILE A 58 13.45 8.85 2.20
CA ILE A 58 14.07 9.82 1.28
C ILE A 58 15.58 10.00 1.49
N PHE A 59 16.11 9.60 2.66
CA PHE A 59 17.53 9.72 2.96
C PHE A 59 18.37 8.55 2.42
N ASN A 60 17.76 7.38 2.25
CA ASN A 60 18.49 6.14 2.04
C ASN A 60 18.11 5.42 0.75
N ASP A 61 16.94 5.74 0.18
CA ASP A 61 16.37 5.01 -0.95
C ASP A 61 16.26 5.90 -2.21
N PHE A 62 16.68 7.15 -2.11
CA PHE A 62 16.66 8.12 -3.20
C PHE A 62 17.92 8.97 -3.18
N GLU A 63 18.57 9.10 -4.34
CA GLU A 63 19.62 10.09 -4.56
C GLU A 63 18.97 11.39 -5.03
N ILE A 64 18.91 12.38 -4.15
CA ILE A 64 18.31 13.69 -4.42
C ILE A 64 19.42 14.75 -4.34
N THR A 65 19.81 15.31 -5.49
CA THR A 65 20.81 16.38 -5.55
C THR A 65 20.18 17.78 -5.48
N ASP A 66 18.96 17.93 -6.00
CA ASP A 66 18.17 19.16 -5.96
C ASP A 66 16.74 18.81 -5.51
N PRO A 67 16.22 19.39 -4.41
CA PRO A 67 14.87 19.09 -3.89
C PRO A 67 13.73 19.54 -4.81
N THR A 68 14.01 20.35 -5.83
CA THR A 68 13.03 20.77 -6.85
C THR A 68 12.96 19.80 -8.03
N GLN A 69 13.90 18.87 -8.13
CA GLN A 69 13.99 17.87 -9.20
C GLN A 69 13.61 16.49 -8.70
N THR A 70 13.27 15.60 -9.63
CA THR A 70 13.06 14.19 -9.31
C THR A 70 14.39 13.53 -8.96
N GLY A 71 14.47 12.88 -7.80
CA GLY A 71 15.63 12.08 -7.41
C GLY A 71 15.68 10.73 -8.13
N THR A 72 16.86 10.11 -8.14
CA THR A 72 17.04 8.76 -8.66
C THR A 72 16.68 7.76 -7.56
N PHE A 73 15.81 6.80 -7.87
CA PHE A 73 15.46 5.72 -6.94
C PHE A 73 16.63 4.72 -6.83
N VAL A 74 17.20 4.59 -5.64
CA VAL A 74 18.33 3.71 -5.33
C VAL A 74 18.02 2.97 -4.01
N PRO A 75 17.07 2.02 -4.03
CA PRO A 75 16.60 1.36 -2.82
C PRO A 75 17.69 0.51 -2.16
N GLY A 76 17.70 0.50 -0.83
CA GLY A 76 18.52 -0.45 -0.09
C GLY A 76 18.15 -1.92 -0.39
N PRO A 77 19.11 -2.86 -0.30
CA PRO A 77 18.91 -4.27 -0.69
C PRO A 77 17.87 -5.02 0.17
N HIS A 78 17.49 -4.48 1.32
CA HIS A 78 16.50 -5.08 2.23
C HIS A 78 15.05 -4.87 1.76
N HIS A 79 14.79 -3.96 0.82
CA HIS A 79 13.45 -3.71 0.30
C HIS A 79 12.94 -4.84 -0.58
N GLU A 80 13.80 -5.47 -1.37
CA GLU A 80 13.42 -6.56 -2.27
C GLU A 80 12.77 -7.76 -1.54
N PRO A 81 13.40 -8.37 -0.51
CA PRO A 81 12.76 -9.46 0.21
C PRO A 81 11.48 -9.03 0.92
N THR A 82 11.41 -7.77 1.38
CA THR A 82 10.20 -7.21 2.00
C THR A 82 9.06 -7.08 0.99
N LEU A 83 9.37 -6.61 -0.22
CA LEU A 83 8.44 -6.47 -1.33
C LEU A 83 7.93 -7.85 -1.80
N VAL A 84 8.82 -8.83 -1.94
CA VAL A 84 8.44 -10.21 -2.29
C VAL A 84 7.47 -10.78 -1.26
N ALA A 85 7.75 -10.60 0.03
CA ALA A 85 6.85 -11.05 1.10
C ALA A 85 5.50 -10.32 1.11
N LEU A 86 5.49 -9.02 0.76
CA LEU A 86 4.26 -8.24 0.60
C LEU A 86 3.44 -8.75 -0.58
N LEU A 87 4.04 -8.84 -1.77
CA LEU A 87 3.38 -9.28 -3.00
C LEU A 87 2.85 -10.70 -2.86
N GLY A 88 3.59 -11.61 -2.21
CA GLY A 88 3.11 -12.95 -1.92
C GLY A 88 1.78 -12.95 -1.17
N LYS A 89 1.62 -12.07 -0.16
CA LYS A 89 0.36 -11.94 0.59
C LYS A 89 -0.73 -11.23 -0.21
N VAL A 90 -0.38 -10.15 -0.93
CA VAL A 90 -1.32 -9.41 -1.79
C VAL A 90 -1.84 -10.26 -2.94
N VAL A 91 -1.11 -11.29 -3.37
CA VAL A 91 -1.59 -12.27 -4.35
C VAL A 91 -2.40 -13.39 -3.69
N ALA A 92 -1.95 -13.90 -2.54
CA ALA A 92 -2.60 -15.03 -1.87
C ALA A 92 -3.99 -14.66 -1.30
N TRP A 93 -4.12 -13.50 -0.67
CA TRP A 93 -5.36 -13.13 0.03
C TRP A 93 -6.54 -12.87 -0.91
N PRO A 94 -6.42 -12.09 -2.01
CA PRO A 94 -7.52 -11.91 -2.95
C PRO A 94 -7.98 -13.20 -3.63
N LYS A 95 -7.09 -14.19 -3.79
CA LYS A 95 -7.47 -15.52 -4.29
C LYS A 95 -8.40 -16.22 -3.30
N ALA A 96 -8.07 -16.19 -2.01
CA ALA A 96 -8.92 -16.74 -0.96
C ALA A 96 -10.24 -15.97 -0.79
N LEU A 97 -10.22 -14.65 -0.95
CA LEU A 97 -11.39 -13.77 -0.80
C LEU A 97 -12.21 -13.62 -2.10
N ALA A 98 -11.78 -14.19 -3.22
CA ALA A 98 -12.48 -14.10 -4.50
C ALA A 98 -13.96 -14.51 -4.44
N PRO A 99 -14.36 -15.59 -3.72
CA PRO A 99 -15.77 -15.99 -3.63
C PRO A 99 -16.69 -14.93 -3.00
N LEU A 100 -16.18 -14.06 -2.12
CA LEU A 100 -16.99 -12.98 -1.50
C LEU A 100 -17.39 -11.87 -2.48
N ARG A 101 -16.87 -11.91 -3.71
CA ARG A 101 -17.15 -10.95 -4.78
C ARG A 101 -17.92 -11.60 -5.92
N ASP A 102 -18.27 -12.87 -5.79
CA ASP A 102 -19.11 -13.56 -6.77
C ASP A 102 -20.56 -13.15 -6.56
N PRO A 103 -21.19 -12.46 -7.53
CA PRO A 103 -22.59 -12.08 -7.42
C PRO A 103 -23.55 -13.28 -7.32
N ALA A 104 -23.11 -14.50 -7.65
CA ALA A 104 -23.91 -15.71 -7.46
C ALA A 104 -23.95 -16.21 -6.00
N LEU A 105 -23.06 -15.69 -5.13
CA LEU A 105 -22.97 -16.03 -3.70
C LEU A 105 -23.51 -14.93 -2.78
N ALA A 106 -23.95 -13.80 -3.35
CA ALA A 106 -24.54 -12.65 -2.64
C ALA A 106 -26.07 -12.73 -2.59
#